data_AF-Q3JBU6-F1
#
_entry.id   AF-Q3JBU6-F1
#
_cell.length_a   1.000
_cell.length_b   1.000
_cell.length_c   1.000
_cell.angle_alpha   90.00
_cell.angle_beta   90.00
_cell.angle_gamma   90.00
#
_symmetry.space_group_name_H-M   'P 1'
#
loop_
_entity.id
_entity.type
_entity.pdbx_description
1 polymer ?
#
loop_
_entity_poly.entity_id
_entity_poly.type
_entity_poly.pdbx_seq_one_letter_code
_entity_poly.pdbx_strand_id
1 'polypeptide(L)'
;MAKSKKKSSGTSSNVIALNRKARHDYFIEERYEAGLVLEGWEVKSLRAGRVQLNEGYCLLKGGEVWLFGVHLSPLNTVSTHIHPDPLRTRKLLLHAKELRKLIGAVERKGYALIPLTLYWKRGRVKLEIALAKGKQKYDKRATEKEKEWTRQKERLLKVHKFTRRGLPALAGRGIGILRKFVVFRQKSM
;
A
#
# COMPACT_ATOMS: atom_id res chain seq x y z
N MET A 1 3.70 1.77 -43.16
CA MET A 1 3.54 2.76 -42.06
C MET A 1 3.49 2.04 -40.72
N ALA A 2 4.47 2.25 -39.83
CA ALA A 2 4.50 1.62 -38.51
C ALA A 2 3.59 2.40 -37.53
N LYS A 3 2.51 1.77 -37.05
CA LYS A 3 1.68 2.33 -35.97
C LYS A 3 2.46 2.34 -34.66
N SER A 4 2.79 3.54 -34.17
CA SER A 4 3.35 3.72 -32.83
C SER A 4 2.33 3.28 -31.77
N LYS A 5 2.74 2.40 -30.86
CA LYS A 5 1.93 1.99 -29.70
C LYS A 5 1.72 3.20 -28.80
N LYS A 6 0.48 3.68 -28.73
CA LYS A 6 0.01 4.65 -27.74
C LYS A 6 0.30 4.08 -26.35
N LYS A 7 1.24 4.70 -25.60
CA LYS A 7 1.40 4.47 -24.15
C LYS A 7 0.03 4.72 -23.53
N SER A 8 -0.58 3.69 -22.97
CA SER A 8 -1.74 3.86 -22.10
C SER A 8 -1.32 4.80 -20.97
N SER A 9 -1.78 6.04 -21.05
CA SER A 9 -1.83 6.97 -19.92
C SER A 9 -2.38 6.19 -18.75
N GLY A 10 -1.53 5.93 -17.75
CA GLY A 10 -1.89 5.11 -16.60
C GLY A 10 -3.16 5.69 -15.99
N THR A 11 -4.28 4.99 -16.14
CA THR A 11 -5.53 5.27 -15.46
C THR A 11 -5.13 5.54 -14.02
N SER A 12 -5.26 6.79 -13.56
CA SER A 12 -4.84 7.19 -12.22
C SER A 12 -5.50 6.20 -11.28
N SER A 13 -4.72 5.30 -10.71
CA SER A 13 -5.27 4.29 -9.82
C SER A 13 -5.98 5.07 -8.73
N ASN A 14 -7.28 4.83 -8.53
CA ASN A 14 -8.07 5.54 -7.53
C ASN A 14 -7.49 5.39 -6.11
N VAL A 15 -6.52 4.49 -5.92
CA VAL A 15 -5.75 4.27 -4.71
C VAL A 15 -4.82 5.44 -4.42
N ILE A 16 -4.96 6.01 -3.21
CA ILE A 16 -4.09 7.07 -2.67
C ILE A 16 -2.89 6.42 -1.97
N ALA A 17 -3.16 5.50 -1.04
CA ALA A 17 -2.14 4.84 -0.24
C ALA A 17 -2.56 3.43 0.19
N LEU A 18 -1.55 2.57 0.35
CA LEU A 18 -1.70 1.18 0.75
C LEU A 18 -0.88 0.93 2.03
N ASN A 19 -1.50 0.38 3.06
CA ASN A 19 -0.79 -0.10 4.24
C ASN A 19 -0.20 -1.50 3.96
N ARG A 20 1.04 -1.53 3.44
CA ARG A 20 1.73 -2.79 3.13
C ARG A 20 2.11 -3.56 4.38
N LYS A 21 2.36 -2.87 5.50
CA LYS A 21 2.72 -3.46 6.79
C LYS A 21 1.56 -4.27 7.37
N ALA A 22 0.33 -3.76 7.31
CA ALA A 22 -0.86 -4.44 7.83
C ALA A 22 -1.04 -5.87 7.28
N ARG A 23 -0.87 -6.08 5.97
CA ARG A 23 -1.00 -7.40 5.33
C ARG A 23 0.10 -8.38 5.72
N HIS A 24 1.25 -7.86 6.14
CA HIS A 24 2.35 -8.66 6.63
C HIS A 24 2.09 -9.11 8.07
N ASP A 25 1.74 -8.17 8.94
CA ASP A 25 1.71 -8.38 10.39
C ASP A 25 0.41 -9.00 10.90
N TYR A 26 -0.69 -8.92 10.13
CA TYR A 26 -2.01 -9.36 10.56
C TYR A 26 -2.68 -10.28 9.54
N PHE A 27 -3.48 -11.22 10.04
CA PHE A 27 -4.50 -11.91 9.26
C PHE A 27 -5.71 -11.00 9.15
N ILE A 28 -6.18 -10.77 7.93
CA ILE A 28 -7.34 -9.93 7.64
C ILE A 28 -8.55 -10.85 7.49
N GLU A 29 -9.55 -10.67 8.32
CA GLU A 29 -10.78 -11.46 8.32
C GLU A 29 -11.84 -10.79 7.44
N GLU A 30 -12.37 -9.67 7.94
CA GLU A 30 -13.43 -8.91 7.29
C GLU A 30 -12.97 -7.48 7.00
N ARG A 31 -13.52 -6.90 5.94
CA ARG A 31 -13.19 -5.56 5.46
C ARG A 31 -14.44 -4.71 5.40
N TYR A 32 -14.30 -3.45 5.81
CA TYR A 32 -15.37 -2.47 5.87
C TYR A 32 -14.92 -1.18 5.19
N GLU A 33 -15.84 -0.53 4.47
CA GLU A 33 -15.60 0.77 3.86
C GLU A 33 -16.08 1.87 4.81
N ALA A 34 -15.17 2.75 5.23
CA ALA A 34 -15.48 3.92 6.03
C ALA A 34 -15.27 5.21 5.23
N GLY A 35 -16.12 6.21 5.48
CA GLY A 35 -15.81 7.60 5.17
C GLY A 35 -14.86 8.20 6.21
N LEU A 36 -14.15 9.27 5.86
CA LEU A 36 -13.34 10.04 6.82
C LEU A 36 -13.85 11.47 6.91
N VAL A 37 -13.85 12.03 8.12
CA VAL A 37 -14.03 13.46 8.34
C VAL A 37 -12.68 14.15 8.14
N LEU A 38 -12.53 14.83 7.00
CA LEU A 38 -11.30 15.49 6.58
C LEU A 38 -11.46 17.00 6.54
N GLU A 39 -10.36 17.70 6.79
CA GLU A 39 -10.24 19.15 6.58
C GLU A 39 -9.81 19.49 5.15
N GLY A 40 -10.05 20.73 4.71
CA GLY A 40 -9.79 21.14 3.34
C GLY A 40 -8.32 20.98 2.91
N TRP A 41 -7.37 21.24 3.81
CA TRP A 41 -5.94 21.07 3.53
C TRP A 41 -5.55 19.60 3.41
N GLU A 42 -6.17 18.70 4.17
CA GLU A 42 -5.92 17.26 4.13
C GLU A 42 -6.32 16.67 2.78
N VAL A 43 -7.46 17.10 2.22
CA VAL A 43 -7.91 16.71 0.89
C VAL A 43 -6.88 17.12 -0.17
N LYS A 44 -6.29 18.31 -0.05
CA LYS A 44 -5.22 18.77 -0.97
C LYS A 44 -3.96 17.90 -0.82
N SER A 45 -3.53 17.60 0.41
CA SER A 45 -2.39 16.72 0.67
C SER A 45 -2.60 15.29 0.13
N LEU A 46 -3.82 14.75 0.27
CA LEU A 46 -4.19 13.44 -0.26
C LEU A 46 -4.20 13.41 -1.80
N ARG A 47 -4.64 14.50 -2.46
CA ARG A 47 -4.53 14.64 -3.92
C ARG A 47 -3.07 14.70 -4.38
N ALA A 48 -2.19 15.28 -3.58
CA ALA A 48 -0.75 15.27 -3.81
C ALA A 48 -0.07 13.94 -3.40
N GLY A 49 -0.81 12.95 -2.88
CA GLY A 49 -0.29 11.65 -2.46
C GLY A 49 0.57 11.68 -1.19
N ARG A 50 0.52 12.77 -0.40
CA ARG A 50 1.35 12.96 0.81
C ARG A 50 0.67 12.39 2.06
N VAL A 51 0.58 11.06 2.13
CA VAL A 51 -0.01 10.36 3.28
C VAL A 51 0.76 9.09 3.63
N GLN A 52 0.87 8.82 4.93
CA GLN A 52 1.48 7.59 5.46
C GLN A 52 0.46 6.87 6.35
N LEU A 53 0.14 5.63 5.98
CA LEU A 53 -0.81 4.77 6.71
C LEU A 53 -0.14 3.73 7.62
N ASN A 54 1.19 3.63 7.59
CA ASN A 54 1.92 2.48 8.16
C ASN A 54 1.78 2.37 9.69
N GLU A 55 1.65 3.49 10.37
CA GLU A 55 1.51 3.60 11.84
C GLU A 55 0.05 3.78 12.26
N GLY A 56 -0.85 3.86 11.28
CA GLY A 56 -2.26 4.11 11.53
C GLY A 56 -2.94 2.92 12.19
N TYR A 57 -3.75 3.20 13.21
CA TYR A 57 -4.63 2.22 13.86
C TYR A 57 -5.99 2.84 14.13
N CYS A 58 -7.02 2.00 14.25
CA CYS A 58 -8.38 2.44 14.54
C CYS A 58 -8.76 2.01 15.95
N LEU A 59 -9.36 2.93 16.72
CA LEU A 59 -9.85 2.68 18.07
C LEU A 59 -11.34 2.98 18.15
N LEU A 60 -12.06 2.16 18.90
CA LEU A 60 -13.45 2.40 19.24
C LEU A 60 -13.53 3.26 20.49
N LYS A 61 -14.24 4.39 20.42
CA LYS A 61 -14.49 5.28 21.56
C LYS A 61 -15.90 5.85 21.46
N GLY A 62 -16.70 5.66 22.51
CA GLY A 62 -18.07 6.20 22.58
C GLY A 62 -19.02 5.70 21.49
N GLY A 63 -18.85 4.46 21.02
CA GLY A 63 -19.66 3.88 19.94
C GLY A 63 -19.25 4.30 18.53
N GLU A 64 -18.15 5.04 18.39
CA GLU A 64 -17.63 5.52 17.10
C GLU A 64 -16.23 5.00 16.85
N VAL A 65 -15.85 4.88 15.57
CA VAL A 65 -14.48 4.49 15.18
C VAL A 65 -13.67 5.74 14.90
N TRP A 66 -12.49 5.81 15.51
CA TRP A 66 -11.54 6.89 15.35
C TRP A 66 -10.23 6.36 14.78
N LEU A 67 -9.66 7.10 13.84
CA LEU A 67 -8.38 6.82 13.19
C LEU A 67 -7.27 7.65 13.88
N PHE A 68 -6.23 6.96 14.31
CA PHE A 68 -5.04 7.51 14.97
C PHE A 68 -3.78 7.15 14.18
N GLY A 69 -2.71 7.91 14.36
CA GLY A 69 -1.37 7.59 13.82
C GLY A 69 -1.22 7.71 12.31
N VAL A 70 -2.21 8.30 11.61
CA VAL A 70 -2.11 8.56 10.17
C VAL A 70 -1.55 9.95 9.94
N HIS A 71 -0.35 9.99 9.36
CA HIS A 71 0.36 11.24 9.08
C HIS A 71 0.02 11.76 7.68
N LEU A 72 -0.55 12.96 7.62
CA LEU A 72 -0.76 13.71 6.37
C LEU A 72 0.20 14.89 6.35
N SER A 73 1.19 14.87 5.45
CA SER A 73 2.13 15.99 5.34
C SER A 73 1.41 17.19 4.71
N PRO A 74 1.37 18.35 5.38
CA PRO A 74 0.80 19.55 4.78
C PRO A 74 1.57 19.97 3.53
N LEU A 75 0.88 20.65 2.63
CA LEU A 75 1.52 21.30 1.48
C LEU A 75 2.06 22.67 1.90
N ASN A 76 3.09 23.15 1.21
CA ASN A 76 3.62 24.49 1.46
C ASN A 76 2.59 25.59 1.10
N THR A 77 1.61 25.25 0.28
CA THR A 77 0.48 26.11 -0.14
C THR A 77 -0.71 26.06 0.84
N VAL A 78 -0.56 25.45 2.02
CA VAL A 78 -1.60 25.51 3.05
C VAL A 78 -1.76 26.95 3.51
N SER A 79 -3.00 27.38 3.71
CA SER A 79 -3.33 28.73 4.14
C SER A 79 -2.66 29.05 5.47
N THR A 80 -2.04 30.23 5.56
CA THR A 80 -1.34 30.72 6.76
C THR A 80 -2.21 30.77 8.02
N HIS A 81 -3.52 30.95 7.87
CA HIS A 81 -4.47 31.03 8.97
C HIS A 81 -4.87 29.67 9.57
N ILE A 82 -4.47 28.56 8.93
CA ILE A 82 -4.74 27.21 9.42
C ILE A 82 -3.42 26.64 9.90
N HIS A 83 -3.40 26.11 11.14
CA HIS A 83 -2.25 25.39 11.68
C HIS A 83 -2.49 23.89 11.43
N PRO A 84 -1.95 23.31 10.34
CA PRO A 84 -2.23 21.92 10.00
C PRO A 84 -1.56 21.00 11.02
N ASP A 85 -2.35 20.21 11.75
CA ASP A 85 -1.84 19.08 12.55
C ASP A 85 -1.76 17.82 11.67
N PRO A 86 -0.55 17.34 11.32
CA PRO A 86 -0.37 16.15 10.48
C PRO A 86 -0.97 14.88 11.10
N LEU A 87 -0.99 14.78 12.43
CA LEU A 87 -1.36 13.58 13.20
C LEU A 87 -2.76 13.66 13.80
N ARG A 88 -3.55 14.65 13.39
CA ARG A 88 -4.93 14.87 13.84
C ARG A 88 -5.74 13.57 13.91
N THR A 89 -6.49 13.38 14.97
CA THR A 89 -7.39 12.22 15.08
C THR A 89 -8.58 12.41 14.14
N ARG A 90 -8.95 11.36 13.40
CA ARG A 90 -10.00 11.47 12.36
C ARG A 90 -11.15 10.52 12.67
N LYS A 91 -12.35 11.07 12.78
CA LYS A 91 -13.56 10.27 12.93
C LYS A 91 -13.88 9.52 11.64
N LEU A 92 -14.20 8.24 11.75
CA LEU A 92 -14.63 7.39 10.65
C LEU A 92 -16.15 7.29 10.62
N LEU A 93 -16.72 7.34 9.41
CA LEU A 93 -18.16 7.28 9.17
C LEU A 93 -18.52 5.89 8.63
N LEU A 94 -19.25 5.13 9.43
CA LEU A 94 -19.77 3.79 9.11
C LEU A 94 -21.27 3.71 9.44
N HIS A 95 -21.96 2.70 8.93
CA HIS A 95 -23.35 2.48 9.29
C HIS A 95 -23.49 1.98 10.72
N ALA A 96 -24.58 2.34 11.41
CA ALA A 96 -24.84 1.91 12.80
C ALA A 96 -24.82 0.38 12.98
N LYS A 97 -25.32 -0.37 11.99
CA LYS A 97 -25.30 -1.85 12.01
C LYS A 97 -23.89 -2.41 11.89
N GLU A 98 -23.01 -1.75 11.13
CA GLU A 98 -21.59 -2.11 11.00
C GLU A 98 -20.83 -1.78 12.29
N LEU A 99 -21.05 -0.58 12.86
CA LEU A 99 -20.44 -0.17 14.13
C LEU A 99 -20.74 -1.18 15.24
N ARG A 100 -21.99 -1.62 15.41
CA ARG A 100 -22.35 -2.65 16.40
C ARG A 100 -21.61 -3.97 16.19
N LYS A 101 -21.42 -4.40 14.93
CA LYS A 101 -20.65 -5.62 14.61
C LYS A 101 -19.18 -5.45 14.96
N LEU A 102 -18.58 -4.31 14.61
CA LEU A 102 -17.19 -4.01 14.91
C LEU A 102 -16.94 -3.95 16.42
N ILE A 103 -17.80 -3.28 17.17
CA ILE A 103 -17.74 -3.21 18.64
C ILE A 103 -17.78 -4.63 19.23
N GLY A 104 -18.77 -5.43 18.84
CA GLY A 104 -18.88 -6.81 19.32
C GLY A 104 -17.73 -7.72 18.89
N ALA A 105 -17.02 -7.43 17.79
CA ALA A 105 -15.87 -8.20 17.34
C ALA A 105 -14.58 -7.80 18.07
N VAL A 106 -14.37 -6.50 18.28
CA VAL A 106 -13.20 -5.97 19.00
C VAL A 106 -13.26 -6.35 20.47
N GLU A 107 -14.40 -6.12 21.14
CA GLU A 107 -14.54 -6.35 22.59
C GLU A 107 -14.60 -7.84 22.95
N ARG A 108 -15.38 -8.65 22.22
CA ARG A 108 -15.57 -10.08 22.59
C ARG A 108 -14.47 -11.00 22.09
N LYS A 109 -13.94 -10.75 20.89
CA LYS A 109 -12.99 -11.65 20.24
C LYS A 109 -11.55 -11.13 20.25
N GLY A 110 -11.32 -9.90 20.73
CA GLY A 110 -9.98 -9.30 20.80
C GLY A 110 -9.38 -8.99 19.42
N TYR A 111 -10.21 -8.73 18.41
CA TYR A 111 -9.72 -8.29 17.10
C TYR A 111 -9.22 -6.85 17.16
N ALA A 112 -8.18 -6.56 16.37
CA ALA A 112 -7.72 -5.20 16.13
C ALA A 112 -8.38 -4.60 14.88
N LEU A 113 -8.61 -3.28 14.88
CA LEU A 113 -9.06 -2.55 13.70
C LEU A 113 -7.89 -1.82 13.05
N ILE A 114 -7.66 -2.11 11.76
CA ILE A 114 -6.47 -1.64 11.05
C ILE A 114 -6.87 -1.00 9.71
N PRO A 115 -6.32 0.19 9.38
CA PRO A 115 -6.49 0.79 8.06
C PRO A 115 -5.67 0.04 7.01
N LEU A 116 -6.33 -0.37 5.92
CA LEU A 116 -5.70 -1.09 4.81
C LEU A 116 -5.39 -0.18 3.63
N THR A 117 -6.40 0.51 3.11
CA THR A 117 -6.31 1.20 1.82
C THR A 117 -7.10 2.49 1.83
N LEU A 118 -6.44 3.58 1.46
CA LEU A 118 -7.09 4.86 1.15
C LEU A 118 -7.29 4.97 -0.36
N TYR A 119 -8.50 5.32 -0.79
CA TYR A 119 -8.82 5.46 -2.20
C TYR A 119 -9.94 6.48 -2.44
N TRP A 120 -10.04 6.95 -3.68
CA TRP A 120 -11.07 7.84 -4.16
C TRP A 120 -12.28 7.04 -4.66
N LYS A 121 -13.48 7.41 -4.23
CA LYS A 121 -14.76 6.87 -4.72
C LYS A 121 -15.73 8.03 -4.91
N ARG A 122 -16.21 8.25 -6.14
CA ARG A 122 -17.16 9.33 -6.48
C ARG A 122 -16.72 10.71 -5.95
N GLY A 123 -15.44 11.05 -6.12
CA GLY A 123 -14.86 12.33 -5.67
C GLY A 123 -14.61 12.47 -4.16
N ARG A 124 -14.94 11.46 -3.35
CA ARG A 124 -14.70 11.44 -1.89
C ARG A 124 -13.62 10.43 -1.53
N VAL A 125 -12.94 10.67 -0.41
CA VAL A 125 -11.94 9.75 0.14
C VAL A 125 -12.65 8.67 0.94
N LYS A 126 -12.27 7.43 0.70
CA LYS A 126 -12.72 6.23 1.43
C LYS A 126 -11.52 5.52 2.03
N LEU A 127 -11.71 5.00 3.25
CA LEU A 127 -10.76 4.16 3.94
C LEU A 127 -11.35 2.76 4.09
N GLU A 128 -10.64 1.77 3.59
CA GLU A 128 -10.90 0.37 3.92
C GLU A 128 -10.26 0.08 5.28
N ILE A 129 -11.08 -0.31 6.25
CA ILE A 129 -10.64 -0.82 7.55
C ILE A 129 -10.89 -2.32 7.60
N ALA A 130 -10.10 -3.04 8.37
CA ALA A 130 -10.29 -4.47 8.55
C ALA A 130 -10.23 -4.90 10.00
N LEU A 131 -11.03 -5.92 10.32
CA LEU A 131 -10.85 -6.73 11.51
C LEU A 131 -9.66 -7.65 11.27
N ALA A 132 -8.68 -7.55 12.16
CA ALA A 132 -7.40 -8.22 12.00
C ALA A 132 -6.95 -8.93 13.27
N LYS A 133 -6.35 -10.11 13.10
CA LYS A 133 -5.69 -10.87 14.17
C LYS A 133 -4.19 -10.83 13.95
N GLY A 134 -3.41 -10.57 15.00
CA GLY A 134 -1.95 -10.54 14.90
C GLY A 134 -1.39 -11.90 14.47
N LYS A 135 -0.48 -11.90 13.48
CA LYS A 135 0.26 -13.11 13.10
C LYS A 135 1.33 -13.43 14.12
N GLN A 136 1.47 -14.71 14.47
CA GLN A 136 2.56 -15.15 15.32
C GLN A 136 3.88 -15.17 14.53
N LYS A 137 5.03 -15.18 15.22
CA LYS A 137 6.34 -15.15 14.55
C LYS A 137 6.53 -16.32 13.57
N TYR A 138 5.98 -17.49 13.89
CA TYR A 138 6.04 -18.66 13.01
C TYR A 138 5.20 -18.45 11.73
N ASP A 139 3.99 -17.87 11.85
CA ASP A 139 3.11 -17.57 10.72
C ASP A 139 3.75 -16.57 9.74
N LYS A 140 4.48 -15.58 10.29
CA LYS A 140 5.21 -14.59 9.48
C LYS A 140 6.29 -15.27 8.63
N ARG A 141 7.09 -16.15 9.23
CA ARG A 141 8.13 -16.93 8.52
C ARG A 141 7.55 -17.81 7.42
N ALA A 142 6.41 -18.47 7.67
CA ALA A 142 5.73 -19.27 6.65
C ALA A 142 5.25 -18.39 5.48
N THR A 143 4.65 -17.23 5.78
CA THR A 143 4.20 -16.27 4.75
C THR A 143 5.37 -15.74 3.92
N GLU A 144 6.52 -15.48 4.55
CA GLU A 144 7.73 -15.02 3.86
C GLU A 144 8.33 -16.11 2.95
N LYS A 145 8.41 -17.35 3.44
CA LYS A 145 8.86 -18.51 2.65
C LYS A 145 7.99 -18.72 1.42
N GLU A 146 6.66 -18.67 1.56
CA GLU A 146 5.74 -18.84 0.44
C GLU A 146 5.90 -17.71 -0.60
N LYS A 147 6.06 -16.47 -0.15
CA LYS A 147 6.32 -15.33 -1.03
C LYS A 147 7.64 -15.45 -1.78
N GLU A 148 8.68 -15.97 -1.12
CA GLU A 148 9.98 -16.21 -1.73
C GLU A 148 9.90 -17.34 -2.77
N TRP A 149 9.24 -18.44 -2.42
CA TRP A 149 8.97 -19.56 -3.32
C TRP A 149 8.20 -19.13 -4.57
N THR A 150 7.14 -18.35 -4.40
CA THR A 150 6.35 -17.80 -5.51
C THR A 150 7.21 -16.94 -6.44
N ARG A 151 8.06 -16.07 -5.87
CA ARG A 151 8.99 -15.23 -6.64
C ARG A 151 10.03 -16.06 -7.39
N GLN A 152 10.57 -17.12 -6.78
CA GLN A 152 11.49 -18.05 -7.44
C GLN A 152 10.82 -18.81 -8.60
N LYS A 153 9.60 -19.33 -8.40
CA LYS A 153 8.80 -19.98 -9.44
C LYS A 153 8.54 -19.06 -10.64
N GLU A 154 8.15 -17.81 -10.38
CA GLU A 154 7.97 -16.80 -11.44
C GLU A 154 9.27 -16.52 -12.20
N ARG A 155 10.41 -16.46 -11.50
CA ARG A 155 11.73 -16.27 -12.13
C ARG A 155 12.09 -17.43 -13.05
N LEU A 156 11.91 -18.69 -12.60
CA LEU A 156 12.14 -19.89 -13.40
C LEU A 156 11.24 -19.93 -14.64
N LEU A 157 9.95 -19.59 -14.50
CA LEU A 157 9.01 -19.51 -15.62
C LEU A 157 9.39 -18.41 -16.63
N LYS A 158 9.91 -17.27 -16.17
CA LYS A 158 10.38 -16.18 -17.06
C LYS A 158 11.64 -16.57 -17.82
N VAL A 159 12.61 -17.21 -17.16
CA VAL A 159 13.82 -17.73 -17.80
C VAL A 159 13.46 -18.77 -18.87
N HIS A 160 12.55 -19.70 -18.56
CA HIS A 160 12.09 -20.72 -19.52
C HIS A 160 11.29 -20.15 -20.71
N LYS A 161 10.52 -19.08 -20.48
CA LYS A 161 9.82 -18.38 -21.57
C LYS A 161 10.79 -17.62 -22.49
N PHE A 162 11.90 -17.10 -21.95
CA PHE A 162 12.92 -16.42 -22.74
C PHE A 162 13.69 -17.40 -23.62
N THR A 163 13.99 -18.61 -23.13
CA THR A 163 14.68 -19.64 -23.94
C THR A 163 13.80 -20.26 -25.03
N ARG A 164 12.47 -20.37 -24.83
CA ARG A 164 11.55 -20.90 -25.86
C ARG A 164 11.09 -19.88 -26.91
N ARG A 165 11.10 -18.59 -26.59
CA ARG A 165 10.77 -17.53 -27.58
C ARG A 165 12.06 -17.07 -28.25
N GLY A 166 12.53 -17.90 -29.19
CA GLY A 166 13.52 -17.54 -30.19
C GLY A 166 14.71 -16.77 -29.63
N LEU A 167 15.79 -17.48 -29.29
CA LEU A 167 17.09 -16.92 -29.60
C LEU A 167 17.01 -16.37 -31.04
N PRO A 168 17.24 -15.07 -31.28
CA PRO A 168 17.62 -14.69 -32.62
C PRO A 168 18.87 -15.52 -32.90
N ALA A 169 18.79 -16.40 -33.89
CA ALA A 169 19.96 -17.06 -34.43
C ALA A 169 20.99 -15.95 -34.67
N LEU A 170 22.06 -15.96 -33.86
CA LEU A 170 23.29 -15.23 -34.10
C LEU A 170 23.91 -15.87 -35.35
N ALA A 171 23.29 -15.60 -36.50
CA ALA A 171 23.76 -15.96 -37.80
C ALA A 171 24.55 -14.76 -38.32
N GLY A 172 25.87 -14.88 -38.27
CA GLY A 172 26.80 -14.19 -39.15
C GLY A 172 26.76 -12.66 -39.14
N ARG A 173 27.56 -12.04 -38.29
CA ARG A 173 28.44 -10.90 -38.63
C ARG A 173 29.27 -10.56 -37.40
N GLY A 174 30.58 -10.77 -37.52
CA GLY A 174 31.55 -10.33 -36.54
C GLY A 174 31.51 -8.81 -36.38
N ILE A 175 31.67 -8.37 -35.13
CA ILE A 175 32.06 -7.05 -34.58
C ILE A 175 31.71 -7.26 -33.09
N GLY A 176 32.65 -7.50 -32.19
CA GLY A 176 33.66 -6.54 -31.82
C GLY A 176 33.27 -5.96 -30.45
N ILE A 177 33.94 -6.44 -29.40
CA ILE A 177 34.46 -5.62 -28.29
C ILE A 177 33.41 -5.03 -27.30
N LEU A 178 33.41 -5.55 -26.06
CA LEU A 178 33.66 -4.84 -24.78
C LEU A 178 32.92 -5.53 -23.62
N ARG A 179 33.68 -6.32 -22.86
CA ARG A 179 33.40 -6.62 -21.44
C ARG A 179 33.57 -5.33 -20.64
N LYS A 180 32.53 -4.86 -19.94
CA LYS A 180 32.69 -3.90 -18.84
C LYS A 180 32.91 -4.67 -17.54
N PHE A 181 34.17 -4.69 -17.15
CA PHE A 181 34.69 -5.12 -15.85
C PHE A 181 34.03 -4.33 -14.72
N VAL A 182 33.58 -5.03 -13.68
CA VAL A 182 33.31 -4.47 -12.35
C VAL A 182 34.63 -4.48 -11.59
N VAL A 183 35.14 -3.31 -11.20
CA VAL A 183 36.27 -3.17 -10.27
C VAL A 183 35.73 -2.59 -8.97
N PHE A 184 35.76 -3.43 -7.93
CA PHE A 184 35.54 -3.07 -6.54
C PHE A 184 36.89 -2.61 -5.97
N ARG A 185 36.98 -1.37 -5.48
CA ARG A 185 38.19 -0.80 -4.85
C ARG A 185 37.87 -0.53 -3.38
N GLN A 186 38.36 -1.40 -2.52
CA GLN A 186 38.42 -1.22 -1.07
C GLN A 186 39.82 -0.67 -0.74
N LYS A 187 39.89 0.44 -0.01
CA LYS A 187 41.13 1.00 0.53
C LYS A 187 40.83 1.41 1.97
N SER A 188 41.35 0.66 2.94
CA SER A 188 41.40 1.04 4.36
C SER A 188 42.53 0.27 5.03
N MET A 189 43.70 0.90 5.07
CA MET A 189 44.59 1.08 6.21
C MET A 189 45.37 2.37 5.93
#